data_AF-A0A1I3YEF7-F1
#
_entry.id   AF-A0A1I3YEF7-F1
#
_cell.length_a   1.000
_cell.length_b   1.000
_cell.length_c   1.000
_cell.angle_alpha   90.00
_cell.angle_beta   90.00
_cell.angle_gamma   90.00
#
_symmetry.space_group_name_H-M   'P 1'
#
loop_
_entity.id
_entity.type
_entity.pdbx_description
1 polymer ?
#
loop_
_entity_poly.entity_id
_entity_poly.type
_entity_poly.pdbx_seq_one_letter_code
_entity_poly.pdbx_strand_id
1 'polypeptide(L)'
;AIDDAGKHNIAQRLQQRVTAIMRYATQNDILASNPANDMAGALTITKSRHHPTLPHEASPDFLNRLSAYRGRLLTKIAVELALLTFVRSSELRFTRCQEINLVNQNNED
;
A
#
# COMPACT_ATOMS: atom_id res chain seq x y z
N ALA A 1 5.70 -17.12 -18.24
CA ALA A 1 4.50 -16.37 -18.68
C ALA A 1 4.28 -15.04 -17.94
N ILE A 2 4.14 -15.03 -16.61
CA ILE A 2 3.94 -13.76 -15.84
C ILE A 2 5.27 -13.02 -15.64
N ASP A 3 6.34 -13.74 -15.30
CA ASP A 3 7.67 -13.16 -15.13
C ASP A 3 8.19 -12.59 -16.45
N ASP A 4 8.12 -13.39 -17.53
CA ASP A 4 8.49 -12.98 -18.89
C ASP A 4 7.70 -11.77 -19.42
N ALA A 5 6.52 -11.49 -18.86
CA ALA A 5 5.74 -10.30 -19.18
C ALA A 5 6.20 -9.03 -18.42
N GLY A 6 7.34 -9.09 -17.72
CA GLY A 6 7.91 -8.01 -16.93
C GLY A 6 7.21 -7.74 -15.59
N LYS A 7 6.27 -8.61 -15.19
CA LYS A 7 5.45 -8.47 -13.97
C LYS A 7 6.07 -9.18 -12.77
N HIS A 8 7.36 -8.98 -12.56
CA HIS A 8 8.16 -9.75 -11.60
C HIS A 8 7.64 -9.66 -10.15
N ASN A 9 7.18 -8.49 -9.70
CA ASN A 9 6.57 -8.33 -8.36
C ASN A 9 5.33 -9.22 -8.16
N ILE A 10 4.56 -9.41 -9.23
CA ILE A 10 3.37 -10.29 -9.19
C ILE A 10 3.83 -11.75 -9.18
N ALA A 11 4.80 -12.10 -10.02
CA ALA A 11 5.37 -13.45 -10.05
C ALA A 11 5.95 -13.84 -8.68
N GLN A 12 6.73 -12.97 -8.04
CA GLN A 12 7.31 -13.21 -6.72
C GLN A 12 6.24 -13.38 -5.63
N ARG A 13 5.20 -12.53 -5.64
CA ARG A 13 4.06 -12.68 -4.71
C ARG A 13 3.30 -13.99 -4.94
N LEU A 14 3.17 -14.43 -6.19
CA LEU A 14 2.53 -15.69 -6.53
C LEU A 14 3.36 -16.87 -6.00
N GLN A 15 4.68 -16.87 -6.23
CA GLN A 15 5.57 -17.87 -5.65
C GLN A 15 5.42 -17.93 -4.13
N GLN A 16 5.50 -16.79 -3.44
CA GLN A 16 5.35 -16.73 -1.98
C GLN A 16 4.04 -17.36 -1.49
N ARG A 17 2.93 -17.10 -2.19
CA ARG A 17 1.62 -17.69 -1.87
C ARG A 17 1.60 -19.19 -2.11
N VAL A 18 2.10 -19.67 -3.25
CA VAL A 18 2.18 -21.10 -3.56
C VAL A 18 3.04 -21.82 -2.53
N THR A 19 4.21 -21.26 -2.19
CA THR A 19 5.08 -21.80 -1.14
C THR A 19 4.36 -21.87 0.21
N ALA A 20 3.55 -20.88 0.57
CA ALA A 20 2.78 -20.90 1.81
C ALA A 20 1.68 -21.98 1.81
N ILE A 21 0.94 -22.15 0.70
CA ILE A 21 -0.08 -23.19 0.55
C ILE A 21 0.53 -24.58 0.64
N MET A 22 1.62 -24.84 -0.09
CA MET A 22 2.30 -26.13 -0.07
C MET A 22 2.92 -26.42 1.30
N ARG A 23 3.42 -25.39 2.00
CA ARG A 23 3.90 -25.53 3.38
C ARG A 23 2.80 -25.96 4.33
N TYR A 24 1.60 -25.38 4.19
CA TYR A 24 0.44 -25.83 4.96
C TYR A 24 0.12 -27.29 4.68
N ALA A 25 0.12 -27.73 3.42
CA ALA A 25 -0.13 -29.13 3.07
C ALA A 25 0.92 -30.09 3.66
N THR A 26 2.20 -29.70 3.67
CA THR A 26 3.26 -30.48 4.34
C THR A 26 3.05 -30.57 5.85
N GLN A 27 2.63 -29.47 6.50
CA GLN A 27 2.36 -29.45 7.95
C GLN A 27 1.15 -30.31 8.36
N ASN A 28 0.27 -30.64 7.42
CA ASN A 28 -0.91 -31.49 7.64
C ASN A 28 -0.69 -32.90 7.06
N ASP A 29 0.56 -33.30 6.80
CA ASP A 29 0.93 -34.62 6.27
C ASP A 29 0.28 -34.99 4.93
N ILE A 30 -0.24 -34.01 4.17
CA ILE A 30 -0.81 -34.21 2.82
C ILE A 30 0.32 -34.42 1.80
N LEU A 31 1.45 -33.76 2.03
CA LEU A 31 2.65 -33.82 1.19
C LEU A 31 3.86 -34.11 2.06
N ALA A 32 4.75 -34.98 1.59
CA ALA A 32 5.99 -35.31 2.31
C ALA A 32 6.99 -34.13 2.37
N SER A 33 6.96 -33.25 1.36
CA SER A 33 7.84 -32.08 1.27
C SER A 33 7.19 -30.99 0.42
N ASN A 34 7.70 -29.76 0.53
CA ASN A 34 7.19 -28.62 -0.22
C ASN A 34 7.96 -28.43 -1.54
N PRO A 35 7.38 -28.79 -2.70
CA PRO A 35 8.06 -28.68 -3.99
C PRO A 35 8.23 -27.23 -4.47
N ALA A 36 7.46 -26.28 -3.91
CA ALA A 36 7.59 -24.87 -4.28
C ALA A 36 8.87 -24.21 -3.74
N ASN A 37 9.62 -24.90 -2.86
CA ASN A 37 10.93 -24.45 -2.42
C ASN A 37 11.96 -24.53 -3.56
N ASP A 38 11.83 -25.50 -4.47
CA ASP A 38 12.75 -25.67 -5.60
C ASP A 38 12.61 -24.56 -6.66
N MET A 39 11.53 -23.77 -6.56
CA MET A 39 11.35 -22.57 -7.37
C MET A 39 12.17 -21.37 -6.87
N ALA A 40 12.86 -21.49 -5.72
CA ALA A 40 13.69 -20.40 -5.21
C ALA A 40 14.78 -20.02 -6.23
N GLY A 41 14.84 -18.74 -6.60
CA GLY A 41 15.78 -18.25 -7.62
C GLY A 41 15.34 -18.45 -9.08
N ALA A 42 14.20 -19.10 -9.33
CA ALA A 42 13.65 -19.27 -10.68
C ALA A 42 13.01 -18.00 -11.27
N LEU A 43 12.69 -17.01 -10.42
CA LEU A 43 12.07 -15.74 -10.83
C LEU A 43 13.09 -14.61 -10.86
N THR A 44 12.91 -13.70 -11.81
CA THR A 44 13.75 -12.52 -11.95
C THR A 44 13.59 -11.59 -10.75
N ILE A 45 14.69 -11.31 -10.06
CA ILE A 45 14.69 -10.37 -8.92
C ILE A 45 14.58 -8.94 -9.47
N THR A 46 13.45 -8.28 -9.19
CA THR A 46 13.31 -6.86 -9.51
C THR A 46 13.99 -6.01 -8.46
N LYS A 47 14.85 -5.09 -8.92
CA LYS A 47 15.36 -4.03 -8.06
C LYS A 47 14.20 -3.11 -7.70
N SER A 48 13.98 -2.93 -6.39
CA SER A 48 12.95 -2.02 -5.90
C SER A 48 13.22 -0.61 -6.44
N ARG A 49 12.23 -0.02 -7.11
CA ARG A 49 12.28 1.39 -7.48
C ARG A 49 11.93 2.20 -6.23
N HIS A 50 12.90 2.96 -5.73
CA HIS A 50 12.68 3.84 -4.60
C HIS A 50 11.72 4.97 -4.97
N HIS A 51 10.71 5.20 -4.13
CA HIS A 51 9.81 6.34 -4.23
C HIS A 51 10.32 7.42 -3.27
N PRO A 52 11.08 8.43 -3.76
CA PRO A 52 11.68 9.43 -2.87
C PRO A 52 10.58 10.22 -2.15
N THR A 53 10.80 10.42 -0.86
CA THR A 53 9.96 11.27 -0.02
C THR A 53 9.99 12.70 -0.55
N LEU A 54 8.90 13.44 -0.39
CA LEU A 54 8.87 14.87 -0.65
C LEU A 54 9.89 15.57 0.27
N PRO A 55 10.89 16.29 -0.28
CA PRO A 55 11.84 17.03 0.54
C PRO A 55 11.13 18.11 1.36
N HIS A 56 11.62 18.37 2.58
CA HIS A 56 11.02 19.38 3.45
C HIS A 56 10.98 20.77 2.81
N GLU A 57 12.05 21.13 2.09
CA GLU A 57 12.18 22.39 1.33
C GLU A 57 11.12 22.55 0.23
N ALA A 58 10.61 21.44 -0.31
CA ALA A 58 9.57 21.44 -1.35
C ALA A 58 8.15 21.49 -0.77
N SER A 59 7.99 21.38 0.55
CA SER A 59 6.68 21.39 1.22
C SER A 59 5.89 22.69 0.98
N PRO A 60 6.50 23.90 1.09
CA PRO A 60 5.78 25.15 0.83
C PRO A 60 5.30 25.27 -0.63
N ASP A 61 6.13 24.89 -1.60
CA ASP A 61 5.74 24.88 -3.03
C ASP A 61 4.57 23.93 -3.27
N PHE A 62 4.62 22.73 -2.71
CA PHE A 62 3.55 21.75 -2.83
C PHE A 62 2.23 22.28 -2.28
N LEU A 63 2.22 22.89 -1.09
CA LEU A 63 1.02 23.47 -0.49
C LEU A 63 0.47 24.64 -1.32
N ASN A 64 1.34 25.48 -1.88
CA ASN A 64 0.93 26.57 -2.78
C ASN A 64 0.27 26.03 -4.05
N ARG A 65 0.83 24.96 -4.63
CA ARG A 65 0.26 24.32 -5.82
C ARG A 65 -1.05 23.61 -5.53
N LEU A 66 -1.17 23.00 -4.34
CA LEU A 66 -2.39 22.37 -3.87
C LEU A 66 -3.50 23.41 -3.63
N SER A 67 -3.16 24.57 -3.05
CA SER A 67 -4.13 25.63 -2.82
C SER A 67 -4.66 26.22 -4.14
N ALA A 68 -3.79 26.36 -5.14
CA ALA A 68 -4.13 26.81 -6.49
C ALA A 68 -4.72 25.72 -7.42
N TYR A 69 -4.85 24.47 -6.95
CA TYR A 69 -5.34 23.36 -7.77
C TYR A 69 -6.79 23.58 -8.21
N ARG A 70 -7.00 23.72 -9.54
CA ARG A 70 -8.31 23.97 -10.16
C ARG A 70 -9.07 22.69 -10.56
N GLY A 71 -8.60 21.51 -10.13
CA GLY A 71 -9.27 20.25 -10.42
C GLY A 71 -10.44 19.97 -9.48
N ARG A 72 -10.72 18.69 -9.22
CA ARG A 72 -11.84 18.29 -8.35
C ARG A 72 -11.59 18.76 -6.92
N LEU A 73 -12.55 19.51 -6.36
CA LEU A 73 -12.51 19.97 -4.96
C LEU A 73 -12.32 18.80 -3.98
N LEU A 74 -13.00 17.68 -4.22
CA LEU A 74 -12.86 16.47 -3.39
C LEU A 74 -11.41 15.96 -3.34
N THR A 75 -10.68 16.02 -4.46
CA THR A 75 -9.27 15.62 -4.49
C THR A 75 -8.41 16.57 -3.68
N LYS A 76 -8.67 17.88 -3.74
CA LYS A 76 -7.98 18.88 -2.93
C LYS A 76 -8.19 18.62 -1.44
N ILE A 77 -9.45 18.50 -1.01
CA ILE A 77 -9.81 18.23 0.39
C ILE A 77 -9.23 16.89 0.86
N ALA A 78 -9.30 15.84 0.04
CA ALA A 78 -8.75 14.53 0.39
C ALA A 78 -7.23 14.58 0.61
N VAL A 79 -6.50 15.32 -0.23
CA VAL A 79 -5.05 15.49 -0.06
C VAL A 79 -4.75 16.32 1.18
N GLU A 80 -5.46 17.42 1.41
CA GLU A 80 -5.30 18.25 2.62
C GLU A 80 -5.56 17.43 3.90
N LEU A 81 -6.66 16.67 3.94
CA LEU A 81 -6.99 15.82 5.09
C LEU A 81 -5.94 14.72 5.30
N ALA A 82 -5.42 14.11 4.24
CA ALA A 82 -4.34 13.12 4.32
C ALA A 82 -3.04 13.72 4.86
N LEU A 83 -2.72 14.98 4.54
CA LEU A 83 -1.54 15.68 5.09
C LEU A 83 -1.70 15.99 6.58
N LEU A 84 -2.92 16.29 7.03
CA LEU A 84 -3.18 16.60 8.44
C LEU A 84 -3.23 15.36 9.33
N THR A 85 -3.73 14.24 8.81
CA THR A 85 -4.04 13.03 9.60
C THR A 85 -3.17 11.82 9.28
N PHE A 86 -2.42 11.86 8.16
CA PHE A 86 -1.56 10.77 7.68
C PHE A 86 -2.27 9.43 7.44
N VAL A 87 -3.60 9.42 7.31
CA VAL A 87 -4.37 8.21 7.00
C VAL A 87 -4.06 7.68 5.60
N ARG A 88 -4.14 6.36 5.42
CA ARG A 88 -3.91 5.74 4.11
C ARG A 88 -5.04 6.10 3.15
N SER A 89 -4.76 6.18 1.86
CA SER A 89 -5.78 6.55 0.87
C SER A 89 -6.97 5.58 0.83
N SER A 90 -6.79 4.31 1.19
CA SER A 90 -7.90 3.36 1.33
C SER A 90 -8.77 3.66 2.55
N GLU A 91 -8.16 3.98 3.69
CA GLU A 91 -8.88 4.37 4.91
C GLU A 91 -9.73 5.60 4.60
N LEU A 92 -9.11 6.66 4.07
CA LEU A 92 -9.78 7.90 3.69
C LEU A 92 -10.96 7.72 2.72
N ARG A 93 -10.81 6.87 1.70
CA ARG A 93 -11.86 6.66 0.69
C ARG A 93 -13.04 5.85 1.21
N PHE A 94 -12.82 5.02 2.24
CA PHE A 94 -13.84 4.13 2.78
C PHE A 94 -14.34 4.54 4.16
N THR A 95 -13.85 5.67 4.71
CA THR A 95 -14.33 6.25 5.96
C THR A 95 -15.82 6.54 5.87
N ARG A 96 -16.56 6.09 6.88
CA ARG A 96 -17.99 6.37 7.03
C ARG A 96 -18.16 7.67 7.82
N CYS A 97 -19.20 8.44 7.51
CA CYS A 97 -19.48 9.68 8.25
C CYS A 97 -19.64 9.46 9.77
N GLN A 98 -20.09 8.28 10.18
CA GLN A 98 -20.25 7.88 11.59
C GLN A 98 -18.91 7.74 12.33
N GLU A 99 -17.80 7.55 11.62
CA GLU A 99 -16.46 7.41 12.20
C GLU A 99 -15.80 8.77 12.48
N ILE A 100 -16.41 9.88 12.03
CA ILE A 100 -15.88 11.24 12.16
C ILE A 100 -16.64 11.96 13.28
N ASN A 101 -15.94 12.24 14.39
CA ASN A 101 -16.45 13.11 15.45
C ASN A 101 -15.74 14.47 15.41
N LEU A 102 -16.50 15.53 15.13
CA LEU A 102 -16.01 16.91 15.07
C LEU A 102 -16.35 17.71 16.33
N VAL A 103 -17.06 17.11 17.29
CA VAL A 103 -17.40 17.75 18.56
C VAL A 103 -16.21 17.60 19.50
N ASN A 104 -15.66 18.74 19.93
CA ASN A 104 -14.58 18.77 20.92
C ASN A 104 -15.13 18.30 22.26
N GLN A 105 -14.67 17.16 22.76
CA GLN A 105 -15.07 16.63 24.07
C GLN A 105 -14.33 17.30 25.24
N ASN A 106 -13.47 18.29 24.98
CA ASN A 106 -12.71 19.01 26.01
C ASN A 106 -13.49 20.18 26.64
N ASN A 107 -14.77 19.96 26.97
CA ASN A 107 -15.50 20.85 27.89
C ASN A 107 -15.89 20.00 29.10
N GLU A 108 -14.90 19.70 29.94
CA GLU A 108 -15.14 19.38 31.35
C GLU A 108 -15.15 20.71 32.12
N ASP A 109 -16.05 20.79 33.09
CA ASP A 109 -16.23 21.88 34.06
C ASP A 109 -14.93 22.30 34.78
#